data_AF-A0AAJ1QHS5-F1
#
_entry.id   AF-A0AAJ1QHS5-F1
#
_cell.length_a   1.000
_cell.length_b   1.000
_cell.length_c   1.000
_cell.angle_alpha   90.00
_cell.angle_beta   90.00
_cell.angle_gamma   90.00
#
_symmetry.space_group_name_H-M   'P 1'
#
loop_
_entity.id
_entity.type
_entity.pdbx_description
1 polymer ?
#
loop_
_entity_poly.entity_id
_entity_poly.type
_entity_poly.pdbx_seq_one_letter_code
_entity_poly.pdbx_strand_id
1 'polypeptide(L)'
;MMKNLFLLFITSIGFAQVGINTENPDPSSSLDIKSSTTGILIPRLTSNEIKNIIQPANALMVYDLTKKCLSQNIGTKDLPEWFCLNANTNKSFYMPSIPFETSSSKTAQQKDLYSLYVKQFATPLAKSPSSPSAVPYYLSKQDLFYYILDADTKVFKNIKIDDNGIMTYDVVANATDYTFINILFVVK
;
A
#
# COMPACT_ATOMS: atom_id res chain seq x y z
N MET A 1 22.12 14.69 75.51
CA MET A 1 20.77 14.58 74.89
C MET A 1 20.96 13.96 73.51
N MET A 2 20.72 12.64 73.37
CA MET A 2 20.95 11.92 72.11
C MET A 2 19.74 12.12 71.17
N LYS A 3 20.00 12.62 69.96
CA LYS A 3 19.00 12.90 68.93
C LYS A 3 18.84 11.64 68.07
N ASN A 4 17.78 10.87 68.28
CA ASN A 4 17.49 9.70 67.45
C ASN A 4 17.01 10.16 66.07
N LEU A 5 17.80 9.89 65.02
CA LEU A 5 17.43 10.13 63.64
C LEU A 5 16.61 8.93 63.13
N PHE A 6 15.31 9.14 62.94
CA PHE A 6 14.40 8.12 62.41
C PHE A 6 14.42 8.19 60.87
N LEU A 7 14.98 7.17 60.21
CA LEU A 7 15.03 7.07 58.75
C LEU A 7 13.78 6.33 58.25
N LEU A 8 12.87 7.04 57.58
CA LEU A 8 11.66 6.46 56.99
C LEU A 8 11.99 5.97 55.57
N PHE A 9 12.08 4.65 55.36
CA PHE A 9 12.22 4.06 54.03
C PHE A 9 10.84 3.97 53.35
N ILE A 10 10.58 4.88 52.41
CA ILE A 10 9.43 4.78 51.50
C ILE A 10 9.84 3.90 50.32
N THR A 11 9.27 2.70 50.22
CA THR A 11 9.42 1.85 49.03
C THR A 11 8.31 2.20 48.03
N SER A 12 8.66 2.92 46.96
CA SER A 12 7.75 3.09 45.82
C SER A 12 7.87 1.89 44.87
N ILE A 13 6.73 1.35 44.44
CA ILE A 13 6.66 0.35 43.37
C ILE A 13 6.59 1.15 42.06
N GLY A 14 7.67 1.16 41.28
CA GLY A 14 7.70 1.77 39.96
C GLY A 14 7.29 0.78 38.88
N PHE A 15 6.31 1.12 38.05
CA PHE A 15 6.08 0.41 36.78
C PHE A 15 7.14 0.88 35.78
N ALA A 16 8.00 -0.03 35.32
CA ALA A 16 9.00 0.28 34.31
C ALA A 16 8.52 -0.17 32.93
N GLN A 17 8.35 0.78 32.02
CA GLN A 17 8.25 0.55 30.59
C GLN A 17 9.60 0.09 30.02
N VAL A 18 9.58 -0.80 29.03
CA VAL A 18 10.82 -1.28 28.40
C VAL A 18 11.19 -0.34 27.26
N GLY A 19 12.21 0.49 27.48
CA GLY A 19 12.86 1.27 26.43
C GLY A 19 14.08 0.55 25.87
N ILE A 20 14.20 0.45 24.56
CA ILE A 20 15.45 0.04 23.89
C ILE A 20 15.96 1.23 23.08
N ASN A 21 17.17 1.69 23.42
CA ASN A 21 17.82 2.87 22.84
C ASN A 21 17.02 4.18 22.99
N THR A 22 16.17 4.27 24.03
CA THR A 22 15.48 5.50 24.44
C THR A 22 15.34 5.55 25.96
N GLU A 23 15.62 6.71 26.54
CA GLU A 23 15.44 6.97 27.98
C GLU A 23 14.05 7.50 28.31
N ASN A 24 13.31 7.96 27.29
CA ASN A 24 11.94 8.43 27.39
C ASN A 24 11.05 7.61 26.46
N PRO A 25 10.75 6.33 26.78
CA PRO A 25 9.74 5.58 26.04
C PRO A 25 8.40 6.32 26.05
N ASP A 26 7.66 6.22 24.96
CA ASP A 26 6.33 6.83 24.87
C ASP A 26 5.43 6.32 26.01
N PRO A 27 4.75 7.21 26.78
CA PRO A 27 3.92 6.81 27.93
C PRO A 27 2.77 5.85 27.59
N SER A 28 2.38 5.75 26.32
CA SER A 28 1.37 4.81 25.84
C SER A 28 1.91 3.42 25.50
N SER A 29 3.21 3.20 25.65
CA SER A 29 3.90 1.98 25.23
C SER A 29 4.45 1.17 26.41
N SER A 30 4.22 -0.15 26.39
CA SER A 30 4.91 -1.07 27.30
C SER A 30 6.31 -1.44 26.79
N LEU A 31 6.56 -1.28 25.48
CA LEU A 31 7.83 -1.48 24.79
C LEU A 31 8.00 -0.40 23.71
N ASP A 32 9.05 0.41 23.82
CA ASP A 32 9.45 1.41 22.83
C ASP A 32 10.88 1.14 22.35
N ILE A 33 11.09 1.15 21.04
CA ILE A 33 12.39 0.87 20.44
C ILE A 33 12.71 1.96 19.44
N LYS A 34 13.80 2.69 19.70
CA LYS A 34 14.26 3.78 18.82
C LYS A 34 15.55 3.41 18.12
N SER A 35 15.56 3.42 16.79
CA SER A 35 16.78 3.21 16.00
C SER A 35 16.64 3.89 14.65
N SER A 36 17.76 4.38 14.09
CA SER A 36 17.84 4.92 12.73
C SER A 36 18.45 3.92 11.73
N THR A 37 19.00 2.80 12.21
CA THR A 37 19.77 1.85 11.39
C THR A 37 19.34 0.39 11.54
N THR A 38 18.55 0.07 12.56
CA THR A 38 18.12 -1.30 12.87
C THR A 38 16.61 -1.36 13.15
N GLY A 39 16.02 -2.54 13.05
CA GLY A 39 14.59 -2.77 13.27
C GLY A 39 14.32 -3.99 14.16
N ILE A 40 13.06 -4.42 14.20
CA ILE A 40 12.61 -5.56 15.01
C ILE A 40 12.46 -6.79 14.12
N LEU A 41 13.10 -7.90 14.50
CA LEU A 41 12.77 -9.22 13.98
C LEU A 41 11.73 -9.88 14.89
N ILE A 42 10.49 -9.95 14.43
CA ILE A 42 9.44 -10.76 15.05
C ILE A 42 9.61 -12.25 14.68
N PRO A 43 8.96 -13.20 15.37
CA PRO A 43 9.05 -14.63 15.02
C PRO A 43 8.70 -14.87 13.55
N ARG A 44 9.58 -15.58 12.83
CA ARG A 44 9.42 -15.90 11.41
C ARG A 44 9.10 -17.38 11.27
N LEU A 45 7.92 -17.68 10.76
CA LEU A 45 7.36 -19.03 10.70
C LEU A 45 6.72 -19.27 9.34
N THR A 46 6.75 -20.48 8.83
CA THR A 46 5.95 -20.89 7.67
C THR A 46 4.47 -20.94 8.02
N SER A 47 3.57 -20.90 7.04
CA SER A 47 2.12 -21.01 7.31
C SER A 47 1.74 -22.29 8.07
N ASN A 48 2.50 -23.38 7.91
CA ASN A 48 2.25 -24.63 8.63
C ASN A 48 2.68 -24.53 10.10
N GLU A 49 3.83 -23.91 10.39
CA GLU A 49 4.29 -23.70 11.75
C GLU A 49 3.37 -22.74 12.52
N ILE A 50 2.83 -21.71 11.84
CA ILE A 50 1.86 -20.77 12.43
C ILE A 50 0.58 -21.49 12.88
N LYS A 51 0.08 -22.44 12.08
CA LYS A 51 -1.11 -23.26 12.43
C LYS A 51 -0.88 -24.16 13.64
N ASN A 52 0.38 -24.51 13.92
CA ASN A 52 0.75 -25.37 15.05
C ASN A 52 0.97 -24.58 16.35
N ILE A 53 0.85 -23.25 16.35
CA ILE A 53 0.89 -22.46 17.58
C ILE A 53 -0.36 -22.81 18.40
N ILE A 54 -0.16 -23.36 19.59
CA ILE A 54 -1.24 -23.75 20.51
C ILE A 54 -1.76 -22.50 21.21
N GLN A 55 -3.07 -22.27 21.14
CA GLN A 55 -3.77 -21.15 21.81
C GLN A 55 -3.10 -19.77 21.62
N PRO A 56 -2.82 -19.33 20.38
CA PRO A 56 -2.16 -18.05 20.15
C PRO A 56 -3.06 -16.92 20.67
N ALA A 57 -2.45 -15.94 21.35
CA ALA A 57 -3.20 -14.78 21.83
C ALA A 57 -3.85 -14.01 20.66
N ASN A 58 -4.98 -13.36 20.94
CA ASN A 58 -5.50 -12.33 20.03
C ASN A 58 -4.41 -11.24 19.83
N ALA A 59 -4.32 -10.74 18.60
CA ALA A 59 -3.30 -9.80 18.14
C ALA A 59 -1.85 -10.31 18.15
N LEU A 60 -1.60 -11.61 18.37
CA LEU A 60 -0.24 -12.18 18.23
C LEU A 60 0.28 -11.95 16.80
N MET A 61 1.48 -11.38 16.69
CA MET A 61 2.12 -11.06 15.40
C MET A 61 3.30 -11.99 15.10
N VAL A 62 3.35 -12.47 13.87
CA VAL A 62 4.44 -13.30 13.32
C VAL A 62 4.68 -12.89 11.86
N TYR A 63 5.87 -13.11 11.33
CA TYR A 63 6.13 -12.98 9.91
C TYR A 63 5.94 -14.34 9.24
N ASP A 64 4.93 -14.46 8.35
CA ASP A 64 4.68 -15.68 7.59
C ASP A 64 5.66 -15.78 6.41
N LEU A 65 6.59 -16.74 6.47
CA LEU A 65 7.62 -16.99 5.46
C LEU A 65 7.04 -17.54 4.15
N THR A 66 5.91 -18.24 4.20
CA THR A 66 5.24 -18.80 3.03
C THR A 66 4.45 -17.72 2.30
N LYS A 67 3.68 -16.91 3.03
CA LYS A 67 2.88 -15.81 2.47
C LYS A 67 3.65 -14.50 2.29
N LYS A 68 4.87 -14.41 2.85
CA LYS A 68 5.75 -13.22 2.84
C LYS A 68 5.07 -11.97 3.40
N CYS A 69 4.36 -12.12 4.51
CA CYS A 69 3.54 -11.06 5.09
C CYS A 69 3.73 -10.96 6.60
N LEU A 70 3.48 -9.77 7.17
CA LEU A 70 3.19 -9.64 8.60
C LEU A 70 1.81 -10.22 8.86
N SER A 71 1.74 -11.31 9.62
CA SER A 71 0.50 -12.00 9.96
C SER A 71 0.13 -11.75 11.41
N GLN A 72 -1.16 -11.48 11.64
CA GLN A 72 -1.73 -11.25 12.96
C GLN A 72 -2.86 -12.24 13.21
N ASN A 73 -2.93 -12.81 14.42
CA ASN A 73 -4.12 -13.52 14.86
C ASN A 73 -5.23 -12.52 15.18
N ILE A 74 -6.26 -12.44 14.35
CA ILE A 74 -7.45 -11.61 14.58
C ILE A 74 -8.56 -12.37 15.31
N GLY A 75 -8.43 -13.69 15.44
CA GLY A 75 -9.35 -14.57 16.15
C GLY A 75 -9.09 -14.64 17.65
N THR A 76 -9.64 -15.66 18.29
CA THR A 76 -9.45 -15.92 19.74
C THR A 76 -8.35 -16.95 19.96
N LYS A 77 -8.07 -17.27 21.24
CA LYS A 77 -7.14 -18.36 21.59
C LYS A 77 -7.66 -19.72 21.16
N ASP A 78 -8.96 -19.95 21.26
CA ASP A 78 -9.58 -21.25 20.96
C ASP A 78 -9.95 -21.39 19.48
N LEU A 79 -10.15 -20.27 18.78
CA LEU A 79 -10.38 -20.22 17.34
C LEU A 79 -9.47 -19.16 16.69
N PRO A 80 -8.20 -19.51 16.44
CA PRO A 80 -7.26 -18.58 15.83
C PRO A 80 -7.58 -18.33 14.36
N GLU A 81 -7.48 -17.07 13.94
CA GLU A 81 -7.66 -16.64 12.56
C GLU A 81 -6.47 -15.78 12.15
N TRP A 82 -5.64 -16.29 11.24
CA TRP A 82 -4.41 -15.61 10.82
C TRP A 82 -4.65 -14.78 9.56
N PHE A 83 -4.58 -13.45 9.74
CA PHE A 83 -4.74 -12.47 8.68
C PHE A 83 -3.40 -11.86 8.29
N CYS A 84 -3.15 -11.67 6.99
CA CYS A 84 -1.98 -10.96 6.49
C CYS A 84 -2.31 -9.47 6.39
N LEU A 85 -1.62 -8.62 7.16
CA LEU A 85 -1.86 -7.18 7.16
C LEU A 85 -1.52 -6.50 5.81
N ASN A 86 -0.78 -7.19 4.94
CA ASN A 86 -0.39 -6.71 3.60
C ASN A 86 -0.85 -7.65 2.45
N ALA A 87 -1.92 -8.45 2.63
CA ALA A 87 -2.30 -9.49 1.65
C ALA A 87 -2.79 -8.99 0.27
N ASN A 88 -3.04 -7.69 0.08
CA ASN A 88 -3.39 -7.16 -1.24
C ASN A 88 -2.13 -6.91 -2.06
N THR A 89 -1.59 -7.98 -2.64
CA THR A 89 -0.45 -7.93 -3.56
C THR A 89 -0.83 -7.38 -4.94
N ASN A 90 -2.13 -7.29 -5.25
CA ASN A 90 -2.60 -6.68 -6.49
C ASN A 90 -2.57 -5.16 -6.34
N LYS A 91 -1.37 -4.62 -6.50
CA LYS A 91 -1.07 -3.20 -6.60
C LYS A 91 -1.47 -2.62 -7.96
N SER A 92 -2.34 -3.26 -8.72
CA SER A 92 -2.63 -2.86 -10.11
C SER A 92 -4.10 -2.52 -10.33
N PHE A 93 -4.36 -1.50 -11.15
CA PHE A 93 -5.70 -1.12 -11.56
C PHE A 93 -5.69 -0.67 -13.03
N TYR A 94 -6.80 -0.90 -13.73
CA TYR A 94 -6.95 -0.40 -15.10
C TYR A 94 -7.09 1.13 -15.08
N MET A 95 -6.48 1.79 -16.06
CA MET A 95 -6.70 3.21 -16.30
C MET A 95 -8.19 3.44 -16.62
N PRO A 96 -8.81 4.55 -16.16
CA PRO A 96 -10.15 4.89 -16.61
C PRO A 96 -10.19 5.12 -18.12
N SER A 97 -11.31 4.79 -18.74
CA SER A 97 -11.50 4.93 -20.18
C SER A 97 -11.23 6.36 -20.65
N ILE A 98 -10.53 6.50 -21.77
CA ILE A 98 -10.21 7.80 -22.38
C ILE A 98 -10.39 7.75 -23.90
N PRO A 99 -10.91 8.81 -24.54
CA PRO A 99 -11.11 8.85 -25.99
C PRO A 99 -9.81 9.16 -26.72
N PHE A 100 -9.44 8.40 -27.75
CA PHE A 100 -8.31 8.70 -28.64
C PHE A 100 -8.82 9.28 -29.96
N GLU A 101 -8.26 10.43 -30.36
CA GLU A 101 -8.62 11.05 -31.64
C GLU A 101 -7.98 10.27 -32.78
N THR A 102 -8.80 9.65 -33.63
CA THR A 102 -8.33 8.84 -34.76
C THR A 102 -8.84 9.33 -36.12
N SER A 103 -9.44 10.51 -36.20
CA SER A 103 -10.08 11.03 -37.42
C SER A 103 -9.12 11.35 -38.57
N SER A 104 -7.82 11.43 -38.28
CA SER A 104 -6.77 11.77 -39.23
C SER A 104 -5.46 11.10 -38.81
N SER A 105 -4.64 10.75 -39.80
CA SER A 105 -3.33 10.18 -39.53
C SER A 105 -2.40 11.23 -38.93
N LYS A 106 -1.80 10.92 -37.79
CA LYS A 106 -0.92 11.83 -37.04
C LYS A 106 0.21 11.02 -36.42
N THR A 107 1.41 11.58 -36.41
CA THR A 107 2.59 10.95 -35.80
C THR A 107 2.97 11.62 -34.49
N ALA A 108 3.70 10.89 -33.64
CA ALA A 108 4.25 11.33 -32.37
C ALA A 108 3.25 12.07 -31.47
N GLN A 109 1.99 11.64 -31.47
CA GLN A 109 0.97 12.19 -30.59
C GLN A 109 1.31 11.81 -29.16
N GLN A 110 1.15 12.77 -28.26
CA GLN A 110 1.39 12.56 -26.83
C GLN A 110 0.09 12.63 -26.05
N LYS A 111 0.00 11.79 -25.02
CA LYS A 111 -1.12 11.77 -24.11
C LYS A 111 -0.66 11.48 -22.70
N ASP A 112 -0.88 12.47 -21.84
CA ASP A 112 -0.57 12.37 -20.42
C ASP A 112 -1.66 11.55 -19.73
N LEU A 113 -1.39 10.25 -19.57
CA LEU A 113 -2.33 9.31 -19.00
C LEU A 113 -2.52 9.54 -17.50
N TYR A 114 -1.47 9.98 -16.80
CA TYR A 114 -1.55 10.28 -15.38
C TYR A 114 -2.46 11.47 -15.11
N SER A 115 -2.30 12.57 -15.85
CA SER A 115 -3.16 13.75 -15.70
C SER A 115 -4.62 13.42 -16.01
N LEU A 116 -4.88 12.59 -17.02
CA LEU A 116 -6.24 12.13 -17.36
C LEU A 116 -6.85 11.24 -16.27
N TYR A 117 -6.05 10.35 -15.68
CA TYR A 117 -6.44 9.54 -14.52
C TYR A 117 -6.84 10.40 -13.33
N VAL A 118 -5.96 11.33 -12.93
CA VAL A 118 -6.22 12.24 -11.80
C VAL A 118 -7.48 13.05 -12.06
N LYS A 119 -7.66 13.59 -13.27
CA LYS A 119 -8.86 14.36 -13.63
C LYS A 119 -10.15 13.55 -13.43
N GLN A 120 -10.20 12.32 -13.91
CA GLN A 120 -11.41 11.50 -13.77
C GLN A 120 -11.69 11.09 -12.32
N PHE A 121 -10.64 10.78 -11.55
CA PHE A 121 -10.80 10.35 -10.15
C PHE A 121 -11.10 11.52 -9.21
N ALA A 122 -10.53 12.70 -9.47
CA ALA A 122 -10.76 13.90 -8.68
C ALA A 122 -12.16 14.50 -8.92
N THR A 123 -12.71 14.35 -10.13
CA THR A 123 -14.03 14.89 -10.48
C THR A 123 -14.90 13.82 -11.18
N PRO A 124 -15.39 12.81 -10.45
CA PRO A 124 -16.29 11.82 -11.00
C PRO A 124 -17.62 12.48 -11.42
N LEU A 125 -18.15 12.07 -12.57
CA LEU A 125 -19.38 12.63 -13.13
C LEU A 125 -20.60 12.41 -12.22
N ALA A 126 -20.67 11.25 -11.56
CA ALA A 126 -21.73 10.89 -10.65
C ALA A 126 -21.18 9.98 -9.54
N LYS A 127 -21.84 10.00 -8.38
CA LYS A 127 -21.47 9.18 -7.21
C LYS A 127 -22.71 8.80 -6.40
N SER A 128 -22.64 7.72 -5.63
CA SER A 128 -23.69 7.43 -4.64
C SER A 128 -23.73 8.54 -3.57
N PRO A 129 -24.87 8.76 -2.89
CA PRO A 129 -25.00 9.87 -1.95
C PRO A 129 -23.93 9.88 -0.84
N SER A 130 -23.57 8.71 -0.31
CA SER A 130 -22.58 8.55 0.75
C SER A 130 -21.13 8.54 0.28
N SER A 131 -20.87 8.47 -1.03
CA SER A 131 -19.50 8.46 -1.55
C SER A 131 -18.82 9.83 -1.36
N PRO A 132 -17.50 9.87 -1.12
CA PRO A 132 -16.74 11.12 -1.18
C PRO A 132 -16.82 11.82 -2.54
N SER A 133 -16.52 13.11 -2.61
CA SER A 133 -16.54 13.90 -3.86
C SER A 133 -15.51 13.43 -4.89
N ALA A 134 -14.45 12.75 -4.46
CA ALA A 134 -13.41 12.18 -5.30
C ALA A 134 -13.20 10.70 -4.97
N VAL A 135 -12.86 9.92 -5.99
CA VAL A 135 -12.32 8.57 -5.79
C VAL A 135 -10.87 8.73 -5.32
N PRO A 136 -10.39 7.98 -4.30
CA PRO A 136 -8.98 8.05 -3.91
C PRO A 136 -8.04 7.77 -5.08
N TYR A 137 -7.01 8.61 -5.24
CA TYR A 137 -6.02 8.49 -6.30
C TYR A 137 -4.59 8.76 -5.79
N TYR A 138 -3.60 8.28 -6.55
CA TYR A 138 -2.19 8.52 -6.27
C TYR A 138 -1.81 9.95 -6.66
N LEU A 139 -1.23 10.70 -5.72
CA LEU A 139 -0.89 12.12 -5.88
C LEU A 139 0.40 12.37 -6.66
N SER A 140 1.26 11.36 -6.76
CA SER A 140 2.50 11.41 -7.52
C SER A 140 2.49 10.36 -8.63
N LYS A 141 2.78 10.79 -9.85
CA LYS A 141 3.07 9.90 -10.99
C LYS A 141 4.23 8.96 -10.73
N GLN A 142 5.16 9.35 -9.84
CA GLN A 142 6.30 8.51 -9.50
C GLN A 142 5.92 7.30 -8.63
N ASP A 143 4.71 7.26 -8.08
CA ASP A 143 4.21 6.12 -7.28
C ASP A 143 3.61 5.01 -8.17
N LEU A 144 3.63 5.20 -9.50
CA LEU A 144 3.01 4.31 -10.47
C LEU A 144 4.02 3.85 -11.53
N PHE A 145 3.87 2.60 -11.95
CA PHE A 145 4.36 2.05 -13.21
C PHE A 145 3.21 2.03 -14.21
N TYR A 146 3.51 2.25 -15.49
CA TYR A 146 2.53 2.36 -16.56
C TYR A 146 2.75 1.29 -17.62
N TYR A 147 1.69 0.58 -17.99
CA TYR A 147 1.73 -0.49 -18.98
C TYR A 147 0.64 -0.28 -20.03
N ILE A 148 1.03 -0.42 -21.30
CA ILE A 148 0.09 -0.61 -22.41
C ILE A 148 0.03 -2.11 -22.68
N LEU A 149 -1.05 -2.76 -22.27
CA LEU A 149 -1.20 -4.21 -22.35
C LEU A 149 -1.62 -4.67 -23.74
N ASP A 150 -2.44 -3.87 -24.43
CA ASP A 150 -2.92 -4.16 -25.76
C ASP A 150 -3.34 -2.88 -26.49
N ALA A 151 -3.28 -2.90 -27.83
CA ALA A 151 -3.76 -1.83 -28.69
C ALA A 151 -4.05 -2.36 -30.09
N ASP A 152 -5.09 -1.82 -30.74
CA ASP A 152 -5.36 -2.10 -32.16
C ASP A 152 -4.22 -1.59 -33.05
N THR A 153 -3.36 -2.52 -33.48
CA THR A 153 -2.17 -2.21 -34.27
C THR A 153 -2.45 -1.78 -35.71
N LYS A 154 -3.71 -1.84 -36.17
CA LYS A 154 -4.13 -1.27 -37.47
C LYS A 154 -4.39 0.22 -37.37
N VAL A 155 -4.72 0.71 -36.18
CA VAL A 155 -5.04 2.12 -35.90
C VAL A 155 -3.85 2.82 -35.26
N PHE A 156 -3.19 2.16 -34.32
CA PHE A 156 -2.10 2.73 -33.54
C PHE A 156 -0.75 2.06 -33.85
N LYS A 157 0.30 2.88 -33.97
CA LYS A 157 1.69 2.43 -34.15
C LYS A 157 2.63 3.16 -33.21
N ASN A 158 3.86 2.64 -33.09
CA ASN A 158 4.96 3.28 -32.37
C ASN A 158 4.63 3.68 -30.92
N ILE A 159 3.78 2.88 -30.26
CA ILE A 159 3.35 3.12 -28.89
C ILE A 159 4.55 2.98 -27.94
N LYS A 160 4.78 4.02 -27.13
CA LYS A 160 5.75 4.07 -26.04
C LYS A 160 5.13 4.79 -24.86
N ILE A 161 5.60 4.52 -23.66
CA ILE A 161 5.21 5.23 -22.44
C ILE A 161 6.44 5.47 -21.58
N ASP A 162 6.53 6.66 -20.99
CA ASP A 162 7.63 7.02 -20.10
C ASP A 162 7.25 6.88 -18.61
N ASP A 163 8.24 7.09 -17.73
CA ASP A 163 8.06 7.03 -16.27
C ASP A 163 7.15 8.14 -15.71
N ASN A 164 6.79 9.13 -16.53
CA ASN A 164 5.85 10.18 -16.16
C ASN A 164 4.40 9.83 -16.51
N GLY A 165 4.15 8.69 -17.15
CA GLY A 165 2.84 8.30 -17.64
C GLY A 165 2.44 9.00 -18.94
N ILE A 166 3.39 9.57 -19.68
CA ILE A 166 3.15 10.19 -20.98
C ILE A 166 3.31 9.12 -22.06
N MET A 167 2.18 8.73 -22.66
CA MET A 167 2.14 7.83 -23.79
C MET A 167 2.42 8.60 -25.08
N THR A 168 3.35 8.12 -25.90
CA THR A 168 3.58 8.58 -27.28
C THR A 168 3.10 7.51 -28.26
N TYR A 169 2.38 7.91 -29.32
CA TYR A 169 1.82 6.99 -30.31
C TYR A 169 1.58 7.68 -31.67
N ASP A 170 1.46 6.88 -32.71
CA ASP A 170 0.98 7.31 -34.02
C ASP A 170 -0.44 6.81 -34.27
N VAL A 171 -1.22 7.59 -35.01
CA VAL A 171 -2.50 7.20 -35.60
C VAL A 171 -2.28 7.03 -37.09
N VAL A 172 -2.53 5.83 -37.62
CA VAL A 172 -2.29 5.51 -39.04
C VAL A 172 -3.58 5.23 -39.81
N ALA A 173 -4.70 4.99 -39.12
CA ALA A 173 -6.01 4.77 -39.72
C ALA A 173 -7.11 5.25 -38.77
N ASN A 174 -8.34 5.35 -39.29
CA ASN A 174 -9.51 5.63 -38.46
C ASN A 174 -9.87 4.39 -37.64
N ALA A 175 -10.29 4.60 -36.39
CA ALA A 175 -10.86 3.56 -35.55
C ALA A 175 -12.11 2.95 -36.19
N THR A 176 -12.32 1.66 -35.93
CA THR A 176 -13.56 0.94 -36.26
C THR A 176 -14.31 0.60 -34.97
N ASP A 177 -15.44 -0.09 -35.09
CA ASP A 177 -16.27 -0.50 -33.94
C ASP A 177 -15.54 -1.41 -32.93
N TYR A 178 -14.37 -1.96 -33.30
CA TYR A 178 -13.56 -2.87 -32.46
C TYR A 178 -12.15 -2.35 -32.17
N THR A 179 -11.98 -1.04 -32.01
CA THR A 179 -10.68 -0.43 -31.71
C THR A 179 -10.57 -0.07 -30.22
N PHE A 180 -9.64 -0.73 -29.51
CA PHE A 180 -9.41 -0.53 -28.08
C PHE A 180 -7.92 -0.36 -27.76
N ILE A 181 -7.63 0.22 -26.60
CA ILE A 181 -6.31 0.21 -25.97
C ILE A 181 -6.51 -0.17 -24.50
N ASN A 182 -5.80 -1.20 -24.05
CA ASN A 182 -5.82 -1.65 -22.67
C ASN A 182 -4.60 -1.10 -21.92
N ILE A 183 -4.88 -0.34 -20.87
CA ILE A 183 -3.85 0.38 -20.11
C ILE A 183 -3.98 0.01 -18.63
N LEU A 184 -2.87 -0.40 -18.02
CA LEU A 184 -2.79 -0.82 -16.63
C LEU A 184 -1.78 0.02 -15.87
N PHE A 185 -2.17 0.52 -14.70
CA PHE A 185 -1.27 1.18 -13.75
C PHE A 185 -0.95 0.22 -12.61
N VAL A 186 0.30 0.22 -12.16
CA VAL A 186 0.77 -0.61 -11.04
C VAL A 186 1.47 0.27 -10.01
N VAL A 187 1.05 0.19 -8.76
CA VAL A 187 1.61 0.93 -7.63
C VAL A 187 2.97 0.35 -7.28
N LYS A 188 3.95 1.22 -7.04
CA LYS A 188 5.30 0.82 -6.62
C LYS A 188 5.30 0.20 -5.21
#